data_AF-A0A530K0E5-F1
#
_entry.id   AF-A0A530K0E5-F1
#
_cell.length_a   1.000
_cell.length_b   1.000
_cell.length_c   1.000
_cell.angle_alpha   90.00
_cell.angle_beta   90.00
_cell.angle_gamma   90.00
#
_symmetry.space_group_name_H-M   'P 1'
#
loop_
_entity.id
_entity.type
_entity.pdbx_description
1 polymer ?
#
loop_
_entity_poly.entity_id
_entity_poly.type
_entity_poly.pdbx_seq_one_letter_code
_entity_poly.pdbx_strand_id
1 'polypeptide(L)'
;MSEYNHLLPGYRVHAALADDERIAWIRADRWLETARASAALAKLQDLLSYPQRDRMPCLLLYGDTGMGKTKIVRKFLRDHPAKFDSGTGVTTMPVVAMQMPAEPLERDVYGELLNALGAPGPTNDSSYRLKEVCRSLLRRMSARMLVIDEIHAMLAGSSRQQRI
;
A
#
# COMPACT_ATOMS: atom_id res chain seq x y z
N MET A 1 -10.61 5.39 44.85
CA MET A 1 -9.32 5.99 44.43
C MET A 1 -9.12 5.61 42.98
N SER A 2 -9.09 6.58 42.06
CA SER A 2 -9.05 6.33 40.61
C SER A 2 -7.67 5.82 40.20
N GLU A 3 -7.58 4.52 39.93
CA GLU A 3 -6.38 3.89 39.39
C GLU A 3 -5.94 4.57 38.08
N TYR A 4 -4.62 4.64 37.87
CA TYR A 4 -4.00 5.13 36.64
C TYR A 4 -4.23 6.63 36.30
N ASN A 5 -4.43 7.50 37.29
CA ASN A 5 -4.56 8.95 37.06
C ASN A 5 -3.35 9.60 36.37
N HIS A 6 -2.16 9.03 36.53
CA HIS A 6 -0.93 9.47 35.88
C HIS A 6 -0.89 9.14 34.38
N LEU A 7 -1.83 8.34 33.88
CA LEU A 7 -2.01 8.05 32.46
C LEU A 7 -3.07 8.96 31.83
N LEU A 8 -2.89 9.26 30.55
CA LEU A 8 -3.92 9.94 29.76
C LEU A 8 -5.21 9.09 29.74
N PRO A 9 -6.40 9.72 29.74
CA PRO A 9 -7.67 9.01 29.89
C PRO A 9 -7.86 7.83 28.92
N GLY A 10 -7.49 8.01 27.64
CA GLY A 10 -7.63 6.97 26.61
C GLY A 10 -6.76 5.72 26.82
N TYR A 11 -5.72 5.78 27.66
CA TYR A 11 -4.83 4.65 27.92
C TYR A 11 -5.17 3.87 29.19
N ARG A 12 -6.03 4.42 30.06
CA ARG A 12 -6.37 3.77 31.34
C ARG A 12 -7.09 2.44 31.16
N VAL A 13 -7.96 2.35 30.15
CA VAL A 13 -8.66 1.10 29.78
C VAL A 13 -7.68 -0.01 29.44
N HIS A 14 -6.55 0.32 28.78
CA HIS A 14 -5.53 -0.66 28.40
C HIS A 14 -4.62 -1.05 29.57
N ALA A 15 -4.40 -0.14 30.53
CA ALA A 15 -3.61 -0.42 31.72
C ALA A 15 -4.29 -1.43 32.67
N ALA A 16 -5.62 -1.46 32.65
CA ALA A 16 -6.47 -2.36 33.43
C ALA A 16 -6.70 -3.75 32.79
N LEU A 17 -6.16 -4.00 31.58
CA LEU A 17 -6.25 -5.32 30.93
C LEU A 17 -5.39 -6.36 31.67
N ALA A 18 -5.67 -7.64 31.40
CA ALA A 18 -4.81 -8.73 31.83
C ALA A 18 -3.40 -8.61 31.22
N ASP A 19 -2.40 -9.23 31.84
CA ASP A 19 -1.00 -9.06 31.47
C ASP A 19 -0.71 -9.42 30.00
N ASP A 20 -1.30 -10.51 29.52
CA ASP A 20 -1.19 -10.99 28.13
C ASP A 20 -1.80 -9.99 27.14
N GLU A 21 -3.01 -9.52 27.39
CA GLU A 21 -3.69 -8.52 26.57
C GLU A 21 -2.92 -7.18 26.55
N ARG A 22 -2.38 -6.77 27.70
CA ARG A 22 -1.59 -5.54 27.84
C ARG A 22 -0.25 -5.65 27.09
N ILE A 23 0.45 -6.78 27.20
CA ILE A 23 1.69 -7.05 26.45
C ILE A 23 1.41 -7.02 24.94
N ALA A 24 0.31 -7.64 24.50
CA ALA A 24 -0.09 -7.61 23.09
C ALA A 24 -0.38 -6.18 22.62
N TRP A 25 -1.09 -5.37 23.41
CA TRP A 25 -1.39 -3.98 23.09
C TRP A 25 -0.14 -3.07 23.02
N ILE A 26 0.85 -3.30 23.90
CA ILE A 26 2.12 -2.57 23.88
C ILE A 26 2.93 -2.93 22.62
N ARG A 27 2.94 -4.20 22.23
CA ARG A 27 3.69 -4.70 21.08
C ARG A 27 3.01 -4.44 19.73
N ALA A 28 1.76 -4.01 19.72
CA ALA A 28 1.01 -3.72 18.51
C ALA A 28 1.71 -2.63 17.67
N ASP A 29 1.74 -2.80 16.35
CA ASP A 29 2.29 -1.79 15.45
C ASP A 29 1.48 -0.50 15.50
N ARG A 30 2.16 0.64 15.62
CA ARG A 30 1.52 1.96 15.69
C ARG A 30 1.97 2.88 14.57
N TRP A 31 1.03 3.68 14.12
CA TRP A 31 1.30 4.88 13.35
C TRP A 31 1.89 5.94 14.29
N LEU A 32 3.05 6.45 13.94
CA LEU A 32 3.67 7.59 14.61
C LEU A 32 3.67 8.74 13.62
N GLU A 33 2.91 9.77 13.92
CA GLU A 33 2.83 10.95 13.09
C GLU A 33 4.11 11.78 13.24
N THR A 34 4.73 12.11 12.11
CA THR A 34 5.88 13.01 12.05
C THR A 34 5.62 14.05 10.97
N ALA A 35 6.31 15.20 11.05
CA ALA A 35 6.17 16.24 10.02
C ALA A 35 6.49 15.71 8.61
N ARG A 36 7.51 14.85 8.48
CA ARG A 36 7.89 14.22 7.20
C ARG A 36 6.83 13.24 6.71
N ALA A 37 6.30 12.40 7.59
CA ALA A 37 5.25 11.45 7.24
C ALA A 37 3.97 12.16 6.79
N SER A 38 3.60 13.24 7.49
CA SER A 38 2.43 14.07 7.16
C SER A 38 2.60 14.76 5.81
N ALA A 39 3.79 15.32 5.54
CA ALA A 39 4.09 15.92 4.24
C ALA A 39 4.07 14.90 3.08
N ALA A 40 4.54 13.67 3.32
CA ALA A 40 4.48 12.60 2.33
C ALA A 40 3.03 12.17 2.05
N LEU A 41 2.20 12.02 3.09
CA LEU A 41 0.78 11.72 2.95
C LEU A 41 0.03 12.82 2.19
N ALA A 42 0.33 14.10 2.47
CA ALA A 42 -0.25 15.21 1.73
C ALA A 42 0.08 15.14 0.23
N LYS A 43 1.34 14.87 -0.13
CA LYS A 43 1.73 14.69 -1.54
C LYS A 43 1.03 13.50 -2.22
N LEU A 44 0.84 12.40 -1.49
CA LEU A 44 0.06 11.26 -2.00
C LEU A 44 -1.41 11.65 -2.21
N GLN A 45 -2.00 12.41 -1.29
CA GLN A 45 -3.37 12.91 -1.42
C GLN A 45 -3.53 13.85 -2.62
N ASP A 46 -2.58 14.75 -2.82
CA ASP A 46 -2.55 15.66 -3.96
C ASP A 46 -2.48 14.87 -5.27
N LEU A 47 -1.64 13.83 -5.34
CA LEU A 47 -1.53 12.98 -6.52
C LEU A 47 -2.80 12.18 -6.79
N LEU A 48 -3.47 11.66 -5.74
CA LEU A 48 -4.70 10.88 -5.87
C LEU A 48 -5.88 11.75 -6.38
N SER A 49 -5.97 12.97 -5.88
CA SER A 49 -7.01 13.95 -6.26
C SER A 49 -6.69 14.70 -7.54
N TYR A 50 -5.47 14.55 -8.07
CA TYR A 50 -5.01 15.24 -9.28
C TYR A 50 -5.95 14.94 -10.47
N PRO A 51 -6.38 15.97 -11.23
CA PRO A 51 -7.21 15.77 -12.42
C PRO A 51 -6.51 14.88 -13.44
N GLN A 52 -7.27 14.06 -14.16
CA GLN A 52 -6.72 13.19 -15.19
C GLN A 52 -6.13 14.03 -16.33
N ARG A 53 -4.94 13.64 -16.79
CA ARG A 53 -4.23 14.25 -17.92
C ARG A 53 -3.58 13.15 -18.75
N ASP A 54 -3.21 13.47 -20.00
CA ASP A 54 -2.54 12.52 -20.91
C ASP A 54 -1.25 11.95 -20.32
N ARG A 55 -0.54 12.77 -19.51
CA ARG A 55 0.64 12.36 -18.76
C ARG A 55 0.47 12.69 -17.30
N MET A 56 0.08 11.68 -16.51
CA MET A 56 -0.01 11.81 -15.06
C MET A 56 1.38 11.98 -14.45
N PRO A 57 1.54 12.85 -13.43
CA PRO A 57 2.79 12.93 -12.68
C PRO A 57 3.02 11.65 -11.87
N CYS A 58 4.29 11.33 -11.62
CA CYS A 58 4.70 10.25 -10.71
C CYS A 58 5.35 10.85 -9.46
N LEU A 59 5.20 10.17 -8.31
CA LEU A 59 5.85 10.54 -7.05
C LEU A 59 6.83 9.44 -6.63
N LEU A 60 8.10 9.81 -6.40
CA LEU A 60 9.09 8.92 -5.80
C LEU A 60 9.22 9.23 -4.30
N LEU A 61 8.87 8.27 -3.46
CA LEU A 61 9.14 8.32 -2.02
C LEU A 61 10.46 7.62 -1.73
N TYR A 62 11.48 8.38 -1.30
CA TYR A 62 12.83 7.87 -1.04
C TYR A 62 13.32 8.23 0.37
N GLY A 63 14.37 7.53 0.80
CA GLY A 63 14.99 7.65 2.11
C GLY A 63 15.57 6.30 2.55
N ASP A 64 16.39 6.29 3.59
CA ASP A 64 17.05 5.08 4.06
C ASP A 64 16.06 4.01 4.55
N THR A 65 16.55 2.77 4.65
CA THR A 65 15.81 1.66 5.27
C THR A 65 15.42 2.03 6.70
N GLY A 66 14.20 1.68 7.11
CA GLY A 66 13.69 2.00 8.44
C GLY A 66 13.11 3.42 8.61
N MET A 67 13.17 4.29 7.59
CA MET A 67 12.62 5.66 7.67
C MET A 67 11.08 5.75 7.58
N GLY A 68 10.37 4.63 7.67
CA GLY A 68 8.91 4.60 7.71
C GLY A 68 8.21 4.74 6.35
N LYS A 69 8.91 4.62 5.21
CA LYS A 69 8.32 4.66 3.86
C LYS A 69 7.14 3.71 3.70
N THR A 70 7.34 2.43 4.03
CA THR A 70 6.28 1.42 4.01
C THR A 70 5.16 1.73 5.00
N LYS A 71 5.46 2.33 6.17
CA LYS A 71 4.40 2.75 7.12
C LYS A 71 3.54 3.87 6.53
N ILE A 72 4.12 4.83 5.81
CA ILE A 72 3.40 5.90 5.12
C ILE A 72 2.45 5.29 4.07
N VAL A 73 2.94 4.40 3.22
CA VAL A 73 2.12 3.70 2.21
C VAL A 73 0.97 2.93 2.88
N ARG A 74 1.27 2.14 3.93
CA ARG A 74 0.24 1.39 4.66
C ARG A 74 -0.80 2.29 5.32
N LYS A 75 -0.41 3.45 5.88
CA LYS A 75 -1.34 4.43 6.41
C LYS A 75 -2.24 4.97 5.31
N PHE A 76 -1.66 5.35 4.17
CA PHE A 76 -2.40 5.88 3.02
C PHE A 76 -3.44 4.88 2.48
N LEU A 77 -3.09 3.60 2.40
CA LEU A 77 -4.01 2.52 2.02
C LEU A 77 -5.16 2.34 3.02
N ARG A 78 -4.87 2.41 4.34
CA ARG A 78 -5.91 2.33 5.37
C ARG A 78 -6.89 3.50 5.30
N ASP A 79 -6.43 4.67 4.89
CA ASP A 79 -7.29 5.85 4.72
C ASP A 79 -8.10 5.80 3.41
N HIS A 80 -7.71 4.94 2.47
CA HIS A 80 -8.36 4.74 1.16
C HIS A 80 -8.71 3.27 0.92
N PRO A 81 -9.52 2.64 1.80
CA PRO A 81 -9.79 1.22 1.72
C PRO A 81 -10.59 0.88 0.46
N ALA A 82 -10.45 -0.36 -0.01
CA ALA A 82 -11.37 -0.91 -1.00
C ALA A 82 -12.80 -0.91 -0.44
N LYS A 83 -13.76 -0.57 -1.28
CA LYS A 83 -15.18 -0.50 -0.93
C LYS A 83 -15.96 -1.44 -1.84
N PHE A 84 -16.68 -2.38 -1.23
CA PHE A 84 -17.62 -3.23 -1.94
C PHE A 84 -19.02 -2.62 -1.88
N ASP A 85 -19.63 -2.42 -3.04
CA ASP A 85 -21.02 -2.01 -3.17
C ASP A 85 -21.88 -3.25 -3.37
N SER A 86 -22.71 -3.58 -2.38
CA SER A 86 -23.60 -4.75 -2.41
C SER A 86 -24.76 -4.62 -3.39
N GLY A 87 -25.14 -3.39 -3.76
CA GLY A 87 -26.22 -3.13 -4.72
C GLY A 87 -25.78 -3.34 -6.16
N THR A 88 -24.54 -2.94 -6.49
CA THR A 88 -23.96 -3.13 -7.83
C THR A 88 -23.09 -4.37 -7.97
N GLY A 89 -22.65 -4.96 -6.84
CA GLY A 89 -21.70 -6.08 -6.81
C GLY A 89 -20.27 -5.67 -7.19
N VAL A 90 -19.97 -4.37 -7.22
CA VAL A 90 -18.69 -3.83 -7.69
C VAL A 90 -17.78 -3.46 -6.51
N THR A 91 -16.54 -3.93 -6.56
CA THR A 91 -15.46 -3.48 -5.67
C THR A 91 -14.74 -2.30 -6.29
N THR A 92 -14.69 -1.17 -5.58
CA THR A 92 -13.85 -0.01 -5.92
C THR A 92 -12.58 -0.03 -5.08
N MET A 93 -11.41 0.07 -5.72
CA MET A 93 -10.10 0.12 -5.05
C MET A 93 -9.29 1.28 -5.63
N PRO A 94 -9.39 2.49 -5.05
CA PRO A 94 -8.79 3.69 -5.64
C PRO A 94 -7.25 3.68 -5.57
N VAL A 95 -6.67 3.01 -4.59
CA VAL A 95 -5.22 2.88 -4.41
C VAL A 95 -4.86 1.40 -4.38
N VAL A 96 -4.03 0.97 -5.33
CA VAL A 96 -3.49 -0.39 -5.39
C VAL A 96 -2.01 -0.30 -5.03
N ALA A 97 -1.54 -1.15 -4.12
CA ALA A 97 -0.13 -1.19 -3.74
C ALA A 97 0.43 -2.60 -3.90
N MET A 98 1.57 -2.69 -4.55
CA MET A 98 2.32 -3.94 -4.71
C MET A 98 3.76 -3.74 -4.24
N GLN A 99 4.41 -4.83 -3.86
CA GLN A 99 5.84 -4.85 -3.66
C GLN A 99 6.50 -5.32 -4.97
N MET A 100 7.58 -4.65 -5.38
CA MET A 100 8.34 -5.10 -6.54
C MET A 100 9.00 -6.46 -6.22
N PRO A 101 8.86 -7.49 -7.10
CA PRO A 101 9.56 -8.75 -6.92
C PRO A 101 11.07 -8.57 -6.98
N ALA A 102 11.80 -9.45 -6.28
CA ALA A 102 13.27 -9.42 -6.23
C ALA A 102 13.92 -9.63 -7.61
N GLU A 103 13.32 -10.49 -8.44
CA GLU A 103 13.66 -10.64 -9.86
C GLU A 103 12.53 -10.01 -10.68
N PRO A 104 12.75 -8.86 -11.33
CA PRO A 104 11.69 -8.10 -12.01
C PRO A 104 11.38 -8.68 -13.39
N LEU A 105 11.09 -9.97 -13.48
CA LEU A 105 10.52 -10.56 -14.70
C LEU A 105 9.11 -10.03 -14.89
N GLU A 106 8.73 -9.70 -16.13
CA GLU A 106 7.42 -9.11 -16.44
C GLU A 106 6.25 -9.93 -15.87
N ARG A 107 6.36 -11.26 -15.92
CA ARG A 107 5.37 -12.18 -15.36
C ARG A 107 5.19 -11.98 -13.85
N ASP A 108 6.29 -11.88 -13.12
CA ASP A 108 6.26 -11.83 -11.65
C ASP A 108 5.77 -10.45 -11.17
N VAL A 109 6.08 -9.38 -11.92
CA VAL A 109 5.50 -8.05 -11.68
C VAL A 109 3.98 -8.06 -11.83
N TYR A 110 3.44 -8.67 -12.90
CA TYR A 110 1.99 -8.78 -13.03
C TYR A 110 1.38 -9.76 -12.02
N GLY A 111 2.10 -10.79 -11.61
CA GLY A 111 1.69 -11.69 -10.52
C GLY A 111 1.49 -10.93 -9.20
N GLU A 112 2.46 -10.12 -8.81
CA GLU A 112 2.36 -9.27 -7.60
C GLU A 112 1.22 -8.24 -7.71
N LEU A 113 1.00 -7.67 -8.90
CA LEU A 113 -0.13 -6.76 -9.13
C LEU A 113 -1.48 -7.48 -9.01
N LEU A 114 -1.60 -8.69 -9.56
CA LEU A 114 -2.83 -9.51 -9.41
C LEU A 114 -3.10 -9.89 -7.96
N ASN A 115 -2.06 -10.23 -7.20
CA ASN A 115 -2.16 -10.47 -5.77
C ASN A 115 -2.66 -9.22 -5.04
N ALA A 116 -2.11 -8.05 -5.35
CA ALA A 116 -2.55 -6.76 -4.78
C ALA A 116 -4.01 -6.43 -5.10
N LEU A 117 -4.51 -6.86 -6.26
CA LEU A 117 -5.90 -6.71 -6.68
C LEU A 117 -6.85 -7.75 -6.08
N GLY A 118 -6.34 -8.70 -5.28
CA GLY A 118 -7.12 -9.80 -4.70
C GLY A 118 -7.58 -10.83 -5.73
N ALA A 119 -6.90 -10.92 -6.88
CA ALA A 119 -7.26 -11.80 -7.98
C ALA A 119 -6.04 -12.64 -8.42
N PRO A 120 -5.51 -13.54 -7.56
CA PRO A 120 -4.34 -14.35 -7.90
C PRO A 120 -4.61 -15.15 -9.17
N GLY A 121 -3.84 -14.85 -10.22
CA GLY A 121 -3.99 -15.49 -11.53
C GLY A 121 -3.37 -16.89 -11.59
N PRO A 122 -3.62 -17.65 -12.66
CA PRO A 122 -2.95 -18.92 -12.90
C PRO A 122 -1.43 -18.72 -13.03
N THR A 123 -0.65 -19.53 -12.34
CA THR A 123 0.84 -19.45 -12.30
C THR A 123 1.52 -19.66 -13.67
N ASN A 124 0.80 -20.22 -14.65
CA ASN A 124 1.33 -20.60 -15.97
C ASN A 124 0.82 -19.74 -17.13
N ASP A 125 0.12 -18.62 -16.88
CA ASP A 125 -0.32 -17.75 -17.96
C ASP A 125 0.83 -16.94 -18.57
N SER A 126 0.70 -16.58 -19.85
CA SER A 126 1.67 -15.72 -20.53
C SER A 126 1.65 -14.28 -19.98
N SER A 127 2.79 -13.60 -19.96
CA SER A 127 2.89 -12.21 -19.50
C SER A 127 1.90 -11.27 -20.18
N TYR A 128 1.63 -11.49 -21.48
CA TYR A 128 0.64 -10.72 -22.24
C TYR A 128 -0.77 -10.87 -21.67
N ARG A 129 -1.20 -12.10 -21.33
CA ARG A 129 -2.52 -12.34 -20.75
C ARG A 129 -2.63 -11.74 -19.36
N LEU A 130 -1.60 -11.90 -18.52
CA LEU A 130 -1.55 -11.30 -17.18
C LEU A 130 -1.68 -9.78 -17.24
N LYS A 131 -0.96 -9.13 -18.17
CA LYS A 131 -1.07 -7.69 -18.43
C LYS A 131 -2.49 -7.25 -18.73
N GLU A 132 -3.17 -7.93 -19.65
CA GLU A 132 -4.54 -7.58 -20.03
C GLU A 132 -5.54 -7.78 -18.89
N VAL A 133 -5.36 -8.83 -18.08
CA VAL A 133 -6.16 -9.05 -16.87
C VAL A 133 -5.94 -7.93 -15.86
N CYS A 134 -4.68 -7.59 -15.54
CA CYS A 134 -4.34 -6.47 -14.66
C CYS A 134 -4.98 -5.16 -15.13
N ARG A 135 -4.85 -4.83 -16.42
CA ARG A 135 -5.44 -3.61 -16.99
C ARG A 135 -6.96 -3.60 -16.89
N SER A 136 -7.61 -4.73 -17.16
CA SER A 136 -9.06 -4.89 -17.04
C SER A 136 -9.52 -4.69 -15.59
N LEU A 137 -8.85 -5.31 -14.63
CA LEU A 137 -9.17 -5.19 -13.21
C LEU A 137 -8.97 -3.76 -12.68
N LEU A 138 -7.83 -3.14 -12.99
CA LEU A 138 -7.57 -1.75 -12.61
C LEU A 138 -8.66 -0.79 -13.11
N ARG A 139 -9.14 -0.99 -14.35
CA ARG A 139 -10.25 -0.20 -14.90
C ARG A 139 -11.58 -0.50 -14.20
N ARG A 140 -11.92 -1.78 -14.01
CA ARG A 140 -13.18 -2.20 -13.36
C ARG A 140 -13.28 -1.73 -11.92
N MET A 141 -12.16 -1.77 -11.19
CA MET A 141 -12.08 -1.32 -9.79
C MET A 141 -11.91 0.19 -9.65
N SER A 142 -11.90 0.94 -10.77
CA SER A 142 -11.67 2.39 -10.79
C SER A 142 -10.41 2.80 -10.04
N ALA A 143 -9.31 2.06 -10.24
CA ALA A 143 -8.03 2.37 -9.63
C ALA A 143 -7.52 3.73 -10.13
N ARG A 144 -7.09 4.56 -9.19
CA ARG A 144 -6.63 5.94 -9.42
C ARG A 144 -5.13 6.11 -9.19
N MET A 145 -4.54 5.22 -8.39
CA MET A 145 -3.12 5.24 -8.06
C MET A 145 -2.58 3.82 -7.93
N LEU A 146 -1.43 3.56 -8.55
CA LEU A 146 -0.61 2.37 -8.31
C LEU A 146 0.64 2.78 -7.52
N VAL A 147 0.81 2.16 -6.36
CA VAL A 147 2.01 2.29 -5.52
C VAL A 147 2.87 1.05 -5.70
N ILE A 148 4.15 1.25 -5.97
CA ILE A 148 5.13 0.17 -6.09
C ILE A 148 6.18 0.39 -5.00
N ASP A 149 6.13 -0.45 -3.95
CA ASP A 149 7.16 -0.45 -2.92
C ASP A 149 8.42 -1.15 -3.43
N GLU A 150 9.59 -0.71 -2.97
CA GLU A 150 10.89 -1.26 -3.38
C GLU A 150 11.14 -1.21 -4.91
N ILE A 151 10.65 -0.17 -5.60
CA ILE A 151 10.80 0.03 -7.05
C ILE A 151 12.24 -0.11 -7.57
N HIS A 152 13.24 0.19 -6.74
CA HIS A 152 14.65 0.05 -7.08
C HIS A 152 15.08 -1.40 -7.35
N ALA A 153 14.32 -2.41 -6.89
CA ALA A 153 14.53 -3.80 -7.25
C ALA A 153 14.44 -4.04 -8.77
N MET A 154 13.76 -3.18 -9.52
CA MET A 154 13.79 -3.20 -10.99
C MET A 154 15.20 -3.04 -11.57
N LEU A 155 16.10 -2.37 -10.84
CA LEU A 155 17.49 -2.17 -11.24
C LEU A 155 18.37 -3.40 -10.95
N ALA A 156 17.86 -4.43 -10.29
CA ALA A 156 18.63 -5.66 -10.04
C ALA A 156 18.75 -6.58 -11.27
N GLY A 157 18.03 -6.29 -12.37
CA GLY A 157 18.16 -7.03 -13.63
C GLY A 157 19.50 -6.80 -14.33
N SER A 158 19.94 -7.78 -15.14
CA SER A 158 21.16 -7.67 -15.96
C SER A 158 21.13 -6.41 -16.85
N SER A 159 22.30 -5.89 -17.26
CA SER A 159 22.40 -4.67 -18.11
C SER A 159 21.59 -4.74 -19.42
N ARG A 160 21.20 -5.94 -19.84
CA ARG A 160 20.36 -6.22 -21.01
C ARG A 160 18.85 -6.05 -20.72
N GLN A 161 18.40 -6.18 -19.47
CA GLN A 161 17.02 -5.97 -19.03
C GLN A 161 16.74 -4.52 -18.61
N GLN A 162 17.78 -3.75 -18.26
CA GLN A 162 17.68 -2.34 -17.86
C GLN A 162 17.56 -1.34 -19.02
N ARG A 163 17.64 -1.80 -20.28
CA ARG A 163 17.50 -0.97 -21.50
C ARG A 163 16.15 -1.25 -22.15
N ILE A 164 15.08 -0.64 -21.63
CA ILE A 164 13.80 -0.45 -22.33
C ILE A 164 13.58 1.05 -22.46
#